data_AF-A0A850MSG8-F1
#
_entry.id   AF-A0A850MSG8-F1
#
_cell.length_a   1.000
_cell.length_b   1.000
_cell.length_c   1.000
_cell.angle_alpha   90.00
_cell.angle_beta   90.00
_cell.angle_gamma   90.00
#
_symmetry.space_group_name_H-M   'P 1'
#
loop_
_entity.id
_entity.type
_entity.pdbx_description
1 polymer ?
#
loop_
_entity_poly.entity_id
_entity_poly.type
_entity_poly.pdbx_seq_one_letter_code
_entity_poly.pdbx_strand_id
1 'polypeptide(L)'
;MEMKEVVYKIAEELNEIRPTNIGILDAEGHFIASNFSESSHNLISRIVKQYSSIPINNYIKQDLPNSNYFLYMYKIAPDVFIVCITETQENLVLRKFGQITREYGSVLLQSLQPTPKKPRKIPEDERIIAITFSKAGDLGPAAVSWMPKSLTDQDIFEIAAKSLLILGAGFDRSLDLHEASSVLPFSQGIGMVYVFSIPDSRARGKSHDAAITVLLQSEYRKALLERLELFEKGARMVAEKIQKRVQPDSVIEKFYEYVSNSLNQKVEAFTSPQAQKVIPTDFELKKAMVKEVKRIQVEHPKSLDLDFSRRRKR
;
A
#
# COMPACT_ATOMS: atom_id res chain seq x y z
N MET A 1 -19.18 -6.99 -2.17
CA MET A 1 -19.68 -6.26 -3.35
C MET A 1 -18.79 -6.64 -4.51
N GLU A 2 -19.33 -7.20 -5.59
CA GLU A 2 -18.52 -7.56 -6.76
C GLU A 2 -18.05 -6.30 -7.50
N MET A 3 -16.86 -6.34 -8.11
CA MET A 3 -16.25 -5.17 -8.78
C MET A 3 -17.18 -4.49 -9.81
N LYS A 4 -17.96 -5.29 -10.54
CA LYS A 4 -18.95 -4.77 -11.50
C LYS A 4 -20.04 -3.92 -10.84
N GLU A 5 -20.51 -4.33 -9.66
CA GLU A 5 -21.52 -3.60 -8.89
C GLU A 5 -20.97 -2.27 -8.38
N VAL A 6 -19.70 -2.25 -7.94
CA VAL A 6 -18.99 -1.02 -7.53
C VAL A 6 -18.93 -0.03 -8.69
N VAL A 7 -18.43 -0.49 -9.85
CA VAL A 7 -18.27 0.33 -11.05
C VAL A 7 -19.60 0.90 -11.53
N TYR A 8 -20.67 0.10 -11.48
CA TYR A 8 -22.01 0.53 -11.86
C TYR A 8 -22.53 1.65 -10.93
N LYS A 9 -22.41 1.48 -9.60
CA LYS A 9 -22.81 2.51 -8.63
C LYS A 9 -22.02 3.81 -8.80
N ILE A 10 -20.71 3.72 -9.05
CA ILE A 10 -19.86 4.88 -9.35
C ILE A 10 -20.36 5.60 -10.61
N ALA A 11 -20.69 4.87 -11.67
CA ALA A 11 -21.20 5.46 -12.91
C ALA A 11 -22.57 6.14 -12.71
N GLU A 12 -23.48 5.52 -11.94
CA GLU A 12 -24.77 6.13 -11.58
C GLU A 12 -24.58 7.44 -10.81
N GLU A 13 -23.70 7.45 -9.82
CA GLU A 13 -23.37 8.66 -9.07
C GLU A 13 -22.72 9.75 -9.94
N LEU A 14 -21.83 9.38 -10.85
CA LEU A 14 -21.22 10.32 -11.78
C LEU A 14 -22.23 10.91 -12.77
N ASN A 15 -23.35 10.25 -13.08
CA ASN A 15 -24.37 10.82 -13.96
C ASN A 15 -25.05 12.07 -13.36
N GLU A 16 -25.02 12.26 -12.03
CA GLU A 16 -25.54 13.48 -11.40
C GLU A 16 -24.79 14.75 -11.84
N ILE A 17 -23.51 14.63 -12.23
CA ILE A 17 -22.71 15.74 -12.78
C ILE A 17 -22.80 15.85 -14.31
N ARG A 18 -23.78 15.15 -14.91
CA ARG A 18 -24.13 15.17 -16.35
C ARG A 18 -22.91 15.14 -17.29
N PRO A 19 -21.98 14.19 -17.12
CA PRO A 19 -20.81 14.11 -17.97
C PRO A 19 -21.21 13.63 -19.38
N THR A 20 -20.55 14.17 -20.41
CA THR A 20 -20.64 13.63 -21.77
C THR A 20 -19.90 12.30 -21.85
N ASN A 21 -18.75 12.20 -21.17
CA ASN A 21 -17.95 10.99 -21.10
C ASN A 21 -17.45 10.70 -19.69
N ILE A 22 -17.40 9.42 -19.34
CA ILE A 22 -16.85 8.86 -18.11
C ILE A 22 -15.92 7.69 -18.48
N GLY A 23 -14.79 7.61 -17.80
CA GLY A 23 -13.90 6.47 -17.77
C GLY A 23 -13.44 6.19 -16.35
N ILE A 24 -13.39 4.92 -15.99
CA ILE A 24 -12.64 4.42 -14.83
C ILE A 24 -11.47 3.64 -15.38
N LEU A 25 -10.25 4.06 -15.05
CA LEU A 25 -9.02 3.48 -15.58
C LEU A 25 -8.06 3.15 -14.47
N ASP A 26 -7.16 2.19 -14.73
CA ASP A 26 -5.98 2.01 -13.90
C ASP A 26 -4.90 3.07 -14.19
N ALA A 27 -3.86 3.16 -13.35
CA ALA A 27 -2.73 4.07 -13.55
C ALA A 27 -1.91 3.76 -14.82
N GLU A 28 -2.05 2.54 -15.35
CA GLU A 28 -1.49 2.09 -16.63
C GLU A 28 -2.41 2.42 -17.82
N GLY A 29 -3.44 3.24 -17.60
CA GLY A 29 -4.35 3.71 -18.64
C GLY A 29 -5.25 2.62 -19.23
N HIS A 30 -5.37 1.43 -18.63
CA HIS A 30 -6.36 0.45 -19.08
C HIS A 30 -7.74 0.82 -18.53
N PHE A 31 -8.74 0.84 -19.41
CA PHE A 31 -10.12 1.10 -19.01
C PHE A 31 -10.72 -0.12 -18.31
N ILE A 32 -11.22 0.10 -17.10
CA ILE A 32 -12.06 -0.84 -16.36
C ILE A 32 -13.52 -0.71 -16.84
N ALA A 33 -13.97 0.53 -17.04
CA ALA A 33 -15.25 0.85 -17.64
C ALA A 33 -15.20 2.22 -18.32
N SER A 34 -15.93 2.37 -19.43
CA SER A 34 -15.94 3.60 -20.19
C SER A 34 -17.14 3.74 -21.12
N ASN A 35 -17.51 4.98 -21.40
CA ASN A 35 -18.34 5.34 -22.56
C ASN A 35 -17.56 6.20 -23.59
N PHE A 36 -16.23 6.31 -23.47
CA PHE A 36 -15.40 6.97 -24.48
C PHE A 36 -15.39 6.17 -25.78
N SER A 37 -15.13 6.84 -26.91
CA SER A 37 -14.89 6.15 -28.17
C SER A 37 -13.53 5.44 -28.16
N GLU A 38 -13.39 4.37 -28.93
CA GLU A 38 -12.13 3.63 -29.06
C GLU A 38 -10.97 4.51 -29.55
N SER A 39 -11.25 5.46 -30.44
CA SER A 39 -10.28 6.47 -30.90
C SER A 39 -9.78 7.38 -29.77
N SER A 40 -10.61 7.63 -28.75
CA SER A 40 -10.27 8.47 -27.59
C SER A 40 -9.55 7.69 -26.50
N HIS A 41 -9.71 6.37 -26.43
CA HIS A 41 -9.10 5.54 -25.39
C HIS A 41 -7.59 5.73 -25.34
N ASN A 42 -6.91 5.68 -26.49
CA ASN A 42 -5.45 5.82 -26.55
C ASN A 42 -4.97 7.18 -26.02
N LEU A 43 -5.72 8.25 -26.26
CA LEU A 43 -5.38 9.58 -25.78
C LEU A 43 -5.55 9.66 -24.26
N ILE A 44 -6.73 9.30 -23.74
CA ILE A 44 -7.01 9.33 -22.30
C ILE A 44 -6.04 8.42 -21.53
N SER A 45 -5.74 7.24 -22.06
CA SER A 45 -4.75 6.31 -21.47
C SER A 45 -3.38 6.96 -21.31
N ARG A 46 -2.91 7.70 -22.33
CA ARG A 46 -1.63 8.42 -22.29
C ARG A 46 -1.65 9.54 -21.26
N ILE A 47 -2.75 10.30 -21.19
CA ILE A 47 -2.89 11.40 -20.23
C ILE A 47 -2.90 10.83 -18.80
N VAL A 48 -3.68 9.78 -18.52
CA VAL A 48 -3.70 9.14 -17.21
C VAL A 48 -2.31 8.63 -16.81
N LYS A 49 -1.58 7.98 -17.71
CA LYS A 49 -0.19 7.54 -17.47
C LYS A 49 0.73 8.69 -17.09
N GLN A 50 0.62 9.83 -17.79
CA GLN A 50 1.42 11.03 -17.51
C GLN A 50 1.18 11.55 -16.09
N TYR A 51 -0.03 11.38 -15.56
CA TYR A 51 -0.42 11.86 -14.24
C TYR A 51 -0.60 10.74 -13.20
N SER A 52 -0.08 9.55 -13.48
CA SER A 52 -0.12 8.40 -12.59
C SER A 52 0.43 8.71 -11.18
N SER A 53 1.36 9.65 -11.07
CA SER A 53 2.04 10.03 -9.82
C SER A 53 1.29 11.03 -8.94
N ILE A 54 0.13 11.55 -9.33
CA ILE A 54 -0.60 12.49 -8.45
C ILE A 54 -1.03 11.79 -7.15
N PRO A 55 -1.14 12.51 -6.02
CA PRO A 55 -1.67 11.95 -4.77
C PRO A 55 -3.13 11.52 -4.90
N ILE A 56 -3.56 10.57 -4.06
CA ILE A 56 -4.98 10.22 -3.91
C ILE A 56 -5.74 11.46 -3.43
N ASN A 57 -7.00 11.60 -3.84
CA ASN A 57 -7.85 12.75 -3.59
C ASN A 57 -7.45 14.06 -4.29
N ASN A 58 -6.43 14.02 -5.15
CA ASN A 58 -6.11 15.13 -6.03
C ASN A 58 -6.70 14.93 -7.42
N TYR A 59 -6.81 16.04 -8.14
CA TYR A 59 -7.35 16.07 -9.48
C TYR A 59 -6.56 17.01 -10.38
N ILE A 60 -6.79 16.80 -11.68
CA ILE A 60 -6.34 17.67 -12.75
C ILE A 60 -7.58 18.09 -13.52
N LYS A 61 -7.64 19.37 -13.86
CA LYS A 61 -8.63 19.96 -14.73
C LYS A 61 -7.93 20.49 -15.96
N GLN A 62 -8.45 20.17 -17.13
CA GLN A 62 -7.95 20.67 -18.39
C GLN A 62 -9.10 21.21 -19.24
N ASP A 63 -8.94 22.46 -19.70
CA ASP A 63 -9.89 23.09 -20.60
C ASP A 63 -9.81 22.43 -21.98
N LEU A 64 -10.96 22.07 -22.55
CA LEU A 64 -11.01 21.50 -23.89
C LEU A 64 -11.11 22.62 -24.93
N PRO A 65 -10.19 22.67 -25.93
CA PRO A 65 -10.15 23.76 -26.91
C PRO A 65 -11.48 23.95 -27.61
N ASN A 66 -11.90 25.22 -27.75
CA ASN A 66 -13.12 25.61 -28.47
C ASN A 66 -14.42 25.00 -27.91
N SER A 67 -14.47 24.71 -26.61
CA SER A 67 -15.65 24.18 -25.95
C SER A 67 -15.81 24.73 -24.53
N ASN A 68 -17.01 24.61 -23.96
CA ASN A 68 -17.28 24.92 -22.54
C ASN A 68 -17.08 23.69 -21.63
N TYR A 69 -16.47 22.63 -22.15
CA TYR A 69 -16.27 21.38 -21.43
C TYR A 69 -14.87 21.33 -20.81
N PHE A 70 -14.79 20.65 -19.67
CA PHE A 70 -13.56 20.41 -18.96
C PHE A 70 -13.32 18.91 -18.84
N LEU A 71 -12.08 18.50 -19.06
CA LEU A 71 -11.60 17.17 -18.70
C LEU A 71 -11.16 17.20 -17.23
N TYR A 72 -11.82 16.40 -16.40
CA TYR A 72 -11.39 16.13 -15.04
C TYR A 72 -10.77 14.75 -14.96
N MET A 73 -9.61 14.66 -14.29
CA MET A 73 -8.98 13.40 -13.91
C MET A 73 -8.77 13.43 -12.41
N TYR A 74 -9.34 12.46 -11.71
CA TYR A 74 -9.31 12.41 -10.25
C TYR A 74 -8.79 11.05 -9.81
N LYS A 75 -7.81 11.07 -8.90
CA LYS A 75 -7.21 9.85 -8.38
C LYS A 75 -7.96 9.35 -7.14
N ILE A 76 -8.76 8.31 -7.33
CA ILE A 76 -9.63 7.74 -6.29
C ILE A 76 -8.92 6.67 -5.45
N ALA A 77 -7.94 5.97 -6.02
CA ALA A 77 -7.12 4.97 -5.34
C ALA A 77 -5.68 4.98 -5.89
N PRO A 78 -4.70 4.29 -5.26
CA PRO A 78 -3.30 4.28 -5.67
C PRO A 78 -3.07 4.11 -7.17
N ASP A 79 -3.84 3.22 -7.80
CA ASP A 79 -3.72 2.91 -9.21
C ASP A 79 -5.04 3.10 -9.97
N VAL A 80 -5.96 3.94 -9.49
CA VAL A 80 -7.30 4.07 -10.08
C VAL A 80 -7.67 5.53 -10.27
N PHE A 81 -8.10 5.85 -11.48
CA PHE A 81 -8.53 7.18 -11.90
C PHE A 81 -9.99 7.16 -12.34
N ILE A 82 -10.70 8.22 -11.96
CA ILE A 82 -11.96 8.61 -12.60
C ILE A 82 -11.60 9.72 -13.57
N VAL A 83 -12.02 9.57 -14.82
CA VAL A 83 -11.91 10.57 -15.87
C VAL A 83 -13.32 10.95 -16.31
N CYS A 84 -13.64 12.23 -16.35
CA CYS A 84 -14.89 12.68 -16.93
C CYS A 84 -14.74 13.97 -17.74
N ILE A 85 -15.59 14.12 -18.76
CA ILE A 85 -15.75 15.36 -19.51
C ILE A 85 -17.11 15.94 -19.17
N THR A 86 -17.15 17.16 -18.64
CA THR A 86 -18.39 17.82 -18.24
C THR A 86 -18.27 19.35 -18.30
N GLU A 87 -19.39 20.04 -18.50
CA GLU A 87 -19.52 21.50 -18.36
C GLU A 87 -19.91 21.91 -16.93
N THR A 88 -20.13 20.94 -16.04
CA THR A 88 -20.53 21.17 -14.65
C THR A 88 -19.47 21.95 -13.86
N GLN A 89 -19.93 22.82 -12.96
CA GLN A 89 -19.08 23.60 -12.07
C GLN A 89 -18.18 22.71 -11.21
N GLU A 90 -16.91 23.10 -11.13
CA GLU A 90 -15.84 22.36 -10.46
C GLU A 90 -16.17 21.95 -9.03
N ASN A 91 -16.76 22.84 -8.23
CA ASN A 91 -17.14 22.54 -6.84
C ASN A 91 -18.08 21.34 -6.72
N LEU A 92 -19.02 21.17 -7.66
CA LEU A 92 -19.95 20.05 -7.65
C LEU A 92 -19.24 18.75 -8.05
N VAL A 93 -18.37 18.82 -9.06
CA VAL A 93 -17.53 17.69 -9.50
C VAL A 93 -16.65 17.17 -8.37
N LEU A 94 -15.93 18.06 -7.69
CA LEU A 94 -15.04 17.69 -6.57
C LEU A 94 -15.80 17.13 -5.38
N ARG A 95 -16.95 17.72 -5.04
CA ARG A 95 -17.82 17.19 -3.97
C ARG A 95 -18.25 15.76 -4.29
N LYS A 96 -18.59 15.49 -5.56
CA LYS A 96 -19.02 14.16 -5.99
C LYS A 96 -17.85 13.16 -5.98
N PHE A 97 -16.68 13.53 -6.50
CA PHE A 97 -15.49 12.69 -6.39
C PHE A 97 -15.09 12.37 -4.95
N GLY A 98 -15.17 13.35 -4.04
CA GLY A 98 -14.91 13.12 -2.62
C GLY A 98 -15.93 12.22 -1.94
N GLN A 99 -17.20 12.23 -2.38
CA GLN A 99 -18.21 11.27 -1.94
C GLN A 99 -17.86 9.85 -2.42
N ILE A 100 -17.67 9.69 -3.74
CA ILE A 100 -17.34 8.42 -4.37
C ILE A 100 -16.09 7.80 -3.74
N THR A 101 -15.08 8.60 -3.42
CA THR A 101 -13.84 8.10 -2.80
C THR A 101 -14.05 7.59 -1.39
N ARG A 102 -14.85 8.28 -0.58
CA ARG A 102 -15.18 7.83 0.78
C ARG A 102 -16.01 6.55 0.78
N GLU A 103 -16.93 6.40 -0.18
CA GLU A 103 -17.84 5.26 -0.24
C GLU A 103 -17.21 4.03 -0.89
N TYR A 104 -16.41 4.21 -1.96
CA TYR A 104 -15.91 3.09 -2.79
C TYR A 104 -14.40 2.94 -2.85
N GLY A 105 -13.62 3.91 -2.37
CA GLY A 105 -12.16 3.91 -2.51
C GLY A 105 -11.47 2.67 -1.92
N SER A 106 -11.92 2.21 -0.75
CA SER A 106 -11.41 0.99 -0.10
C SER A 106 -11.76 -0.29 -0.88
N VAL A 107 -12.96 -0.36 -1.46
CA VAL A 107 -13.43 -1.51 -2.24
C VAL A 107 -12.70 -1.60 -3.58
N LEU A 108 -12.51 -0.47 -4.27
CA LEU A 108 -11.73 -0.38 -5.50
C LEU A 108 -10.28 -0.81 -5.26
N LEU A 109 -9.68 -0.34 -4.17
CA LEU A 109 -8.33 -0.73 -3.78
C LEU A 109 -8.20 -2.24 -3.57
N GLN A 110 -9.18 -2.88 -2.92
CA GLN A 110 -9.15 -4.33 -2.71
C GLN A 110 -9.39 -5.12 -4.00
N SER A 111 -10.27 -4.63 -4.88
CA SER A 111 -10.74 -5.37 -6.06
C SER A 111 -9.81 -5.27 -7.26
N LEU A 112 -9.05 -4.17 -7.37
CA LEU A 112 -8.16 -3.88 -8.50
C LEU A 112 -6.68 -4.19 -8.22
N GLN A 113 -6.34 -4.69 -7.04
CA GLN A 113 -5.02 -5.26 -6.81
C GLN A 113 -4.85 -6.49 -7.74
N PRO A 114 -3.92 -6.46 -8.71
CA PRO A 114 -3.73 -7.59 -9.60
C PRO A 114 -3.32 -8.81 -8.77
N THR A 115 -4.12 -9.88 -8.83
CA THR A 115 -3.76 -11.16 -8.22
C THR A 115 -2.58 -11.73 -9.03
N PRO A 116 -1.37 -11.92 -8.47
CA PRO A 116 -0.20 -12.25 -9.27
C PRO A 116 -0.28 -13.66 -9.85
N LYS A 117 -0.07 -13.78 -11.17
CA LYS A 117 0.20 -15.06 -11.82
C LYS A 117 1.70 -15.36 -11.74
N LYS A 118 2.10 -15.82 -10.55
CA LYS A 118 3.41 -16.36 -10.12
C LYS A 118 4.44 -15.35 -9.58
N PRO A 119 4.88 -15.52 -8.31
CA PRO A 119 5.77 -14.60 -7.62
C PRO A 119 7.26 -14.82 -7.95
N ARG A 120 8.03 -13.74 -7.95
CA ARG A 120 9.49 -13.78 -7.78
C ARG A 120 9.77 -13.84 -6.27
N LYS A 121 10.38 -14.94 -5.79
CA LYS A 121 10.88 -15.06 -4.42
C LYS A 121 12.04 -14.07 -4.22
N ILE A 122 11.79 -12.98 -3.50
CA ILE A 122 12.83 -12.31 -2.72
C ILE A 122 13.11 -13.24 -1.53
N PRO A 123 14.37 -13.60 -1.19
CA PRO A 123 14.64 -14.48 -0.06
C PRO A 123 13.95 -13.96 1.20
N GLU A 124 13.25 -14.85 1.90
CA GLU A 124 12.39 -14.54 3.05
C GLU A 124 13.18 -13.98 4.25
N ASP A 125 14.51 -14.08 4.21
CA ASP A 125 15.42 -13.87 5.33
C ASP A 125 15.99 -12.44 5.49
N GLU A 126 15.73 -11.53 4.54
CA GLU A 126 16.33 -10.19 4.63
C GLU A 126 15.47 -9.16 5.38
N ARG A 127 14.16 -9.38 5.60
CA ARG A 127 13.26 -8.34 6.14
C ARG A 127 13.00 -8.48 7.63
N ILE A 128 12.90 -9.73 8.09
CA ILE A 128 12.71 -10.09 9.48
C ILE A 128 14.10 -10.37 10.04
N ILE A 129 14.54 -9.52 10.97
CA ILE A 129 15.80 -9.75 11.67
C ILE A 129 15.61 -10.88 12.67
N ALA A 130 14.51 -10.83 13.44
CA ALA A 130 14.23 -11.85 14.42
C ALA A 130 12.74 -11.98 14.75
N ILE A 131 12.31 -13.19 15.08
CA ILE A 131 11.17 -13.41 15.97
C ILE A 131 11.68 -14.19 17.18
N THR A 132 11.50 -13.65 18.37
CA THR A 132 12.00 -14.27 19.61
C THR A 132 10.87 -14.47 20.61
N PHE A 133 10.87 -15.61 21.28
CA PHE A 133 10.17 -15.82 22.53
C PHE A 133 11.18 -15.77 23.67
N SER A 134 10.97 -14.83 24.59
CA SER A 134 11.83 -14.58 25.72
C SER A 134 11.07 -14.70 27.03
N LYS A 135 11.77 -15.13 28.08
CA LYS A 135 11.20 -15.31 29.42
C LYS A 135 12.19 -14.79 30.47
N ALA A 136 11.68 -14.13 31.50
CA ALA A 136 12.44 -13.85 32.71
C ALA A 136 12.62 -15.17 33.49
N GLY A 137 13.86 -15.62 33.64
CA GLY A 137 14.22 -16.75 34.49
C GLY A 137 14.99 -16.30 35.74
N ASP A 138 15.47 -17.27 36.52
CA ASP A 138 16.20 -17.00 37.76
C ASP A 138 17.51 -16.23 37.54
N LEU A 139 18.13 -16.39 36.37
CA LEU A 139 19.36 -15.70 35.97
C LEU A 139 19.11 -14.39 35.21
N GLY A 140 17.83 -14.01 35.03
CA GLY A 140 17.43 -12.82 34.28
C GLY A 140 16.73 -13.14 32.94
N PRO A 141 16.60 -12.15 32.05
CA PRO A 141 15.92 -12.30 30.76
C PRO A 141 16.73 -13.20 29.82
N ALA A 142 16.07 -14.19 29.22
CA ALA A 142 16.67 -15.08 28.23
C ALA A 142 15.69 -15.40 27.11
N ALA A 143 16.19 -15.57 25.89
CA ALA A 143 15.40 -16.14 24.81
C ALA A 143 15.29 -17.66 24.99
N VAL A 144 14.07 -18.19 24.89
CA VAL A 144 13.80 -19.62 24.95
C VAL A 144 13.71 -20.21 23.55
N SER A 145 13.22 -19.43 22.58
CA SER A 145 13.16 -19.83 21.18
C SER A 145 13.23 -18.60 20.27
N TRP A 146 13.82 -18.76 19.10
CA TRP A 146 13.98 -17.67 18.13
C TRP A 146 14.05 -18.20 16.69
N MET A 147 13.80 -17.30 15.75
CA MET A 147 14.07 -17.43 14.32
C MET A 147 14.59 -16.10 13.76
N PRO A 148 15.48 -16.10 12.76
CA PRO A 148 16.15 -17.26 12.18
C PRO A 148 17.19 -17.86 13.16
N LYS A 149 17.53 -19.14 12.99
CA LYS A 149 18.52 -19.82 13.86
C LYS A 149 19.97 -19.35 13.66
N SER A 150 20.22 -18.48 12.69
CA SER A 150 21.53 -17.92 12.37
C SER A 150 21.94 -16.74 13.25
N LEU A 151 21.06 -16.23 14.11
CA LEU A 151 21.37 -15.12 15.02
C LEU A 151 22.48 -15.48 16.01
N THR A 152 23.30 -14.49 16.38
CA THR A 152 24.35 -14.70 17.39
C THR A 152 23.77 -14.66 18.80
N ASP A 153 24.43 -15.31 19.76
CA ASP A 153 24.01 -15.28 21.17
C ASP A 153 23.91 -13.86 21.73
N GLN A 154 24.77 -12.95 21.27
CA GLN A 154 24.73 -11.55 21.66
C GLN A 154 23.45 -10.87 21.16
N ASP A 155 23.09 -11.06 19.89
CA ASP A 155 21.87 -10.48 19.31
C ASP A 155 20.63 -10.98 20.07
N ILE A 156 20.59 -12.28 20.32
CA ILE A 156 19.48 -12.94 21.02
C ILE A 156 19.34 -12.39 22.45
N PHE A 157 20.46 -12.23 23.16
CA PHE A 157 20.48 -11.67 24.50
C PHE A 157 20.02 -10.21 24.51
N GLU A 158 20.53 -9.37 23.60
CA GLU A 158 20.15 -7.96 23.49
C GLU A 158 18.65 -7.80 23.23
N ILE A 159 18.10 -8.61 22.32
CA ILE A 159 16.66 -8.62 22.00
C ILE A 159 15.87 -9.04 23.25
N ALA A 160 16.23 -10.15 23.90
CA ALA A 160 15.51 -10.65 25.07
C ALA A 160 15.54 -9.67 26.25
N ALA A 161 16.70 -9.09 26.54
CA ALA A 161 16.86 -8.12 27.62
C ALA A 161 16.01 -6.88 27.37
N LYS A 162 16.06 -6.32 26.15
CA LYS A 162 15.31 -5.11 25.81
C LYS A 162 13.81 -5.32 25.80
N SER A 163 13.34 -6.46 25.28
CA SER A 163 11.91 -6.78 25.23
C SER A 163 11.29 -6.93 26.61
N LEU A 164 12.00 -7.54 27.55
CA LEU A 164 11.50 -7.73 28.92
C LEU A 164 11.70 -6.49 29.82
N LEU A 165 12.60 -5.57 29.47
CA LEU A 165 12.82 -4.33 30.21
C LEU A 165 11.57 -3.42 30.23
N ILE A 166 10.67 -3.56 29.24
CA ILE A 166 9.37 -2.87 29.21
C ILE A 166 8.56 -3.13 30.49
N LEU A 167 8.66 -4.34 31.03
CA LEU A 167 7.90 -4.75 32.22
C LEU A 167 8.43 -4.06 33.49
N GLY A 168 9.70 -3.64 33.51
CA GLY A 168 10.29 -2.89 34.61
C GLY A 168 9.91 -1.40 34.66
N ALA A 169 9.30 -0.86 33.58
CA ALA A 169 9.03 0.57 33.44
C ALA A 169 7.75 1.07 34.14
N GLY A 170 7.25 0.38 35.17
CA GLY A 170 6.20 0.90 36.04
C GLY A 170 4.77 0.55 35.62
N PHE A 171 4.54 -0.70 35.20
CA PHE A 171 3.21 -1.28 35.20
C PHE A 171 2.79 -1.64 36.65
N ASP A 172 2.63 -0.61 37.49
CA ASP A 172 2.36 -0.66 38.94
C ASP A 172 1.02 -1.32 39.33
N ARG A 173 0.29 -1.91 38.38
CA ARG A 173 -0.94 -2.69 38.60
C ARG A 173 -0.83 -4.06 37.93
N SER A 174 0.04 -4.90 38.51
CA SER A 174 0.45 -6.23 38.05
C SER A 174 -0.62 -7.34 38.17
N LEU A 175 -1.91 -7.00 38.14
CA LEU A 175 -3.00 -7.97 38.07
C LEU A 175 -3.85 -7.81 36.80
N ASP A 176 -3.76 -6.68 36.08
CA ASP A 176 -4.59 -6.43 34.89
C ASP A 176 -3.79 -6.25 33.58
N LEU A 177 -2.47 -6.16 33.65
CA LEU A 177 -1.58 -6.18 32.48
C LEU A 177 -1.25 -7.62 32.07
N HIS A 178 -2.29 -8.38 31.75
CA HIS A 178 -2.10 -9.76 31.32
C HIS A 178 -1.53 -9.87 29.91
N GLU A 179 -1.74 -8.85 29.07
CA GLU A 179 -1.26 -8.82 27.70
C GLU A 179 -1.11 -7.36 27.24
N ALA A 180 0.05 -6.98 26.69
CA ALA A 180 0.22 -5.67 26.08
C ALA A 180 1.19 -5.74 24.90
N SER A 181 0.98 -4.89 23.89
CA SER A 181 1.89 -4.72 22.77
C SER A 181 2.51 -3.32 22.78
N SER A 182 3.77 -3.23 22.37
CA SER A 182 4.47 -1.97 22.18
C SER A 182 5.39 -2.05 20.97
N VAL A 183 5.72 -0.91 20.37
CA VAL A 183 6.68 -0.82 19.27
C VAL A 183 7.91 -0.07 19.77
N LEU A 184 9.05 -0.75 19.75
CA LEU A 184 10.33 -0.22 20.23
C LEU A 184 11.40 -0.19 19.14
N PRO A 185 12.29 0.80 19.18
CA PRO A 185 13.53 0.73 18.40
C PRO A 185 14.49 -0.28 19.04
N PHE A 186 15.25 -1.01 18.22
CA PHE A 186 16.37 -1.88 18.60
C PHE A 186 17.64 -1.38 17.89
N SER A 187 18.82 -1.82 18.34
CA SER A 187 20.09 -1.49 17.66
C SER A 187 20.07 -1.90 16.19
N GLN A 188 19.42 -3.01 15.89
CA GLN A 188 19.41 -3.63 14.57
C GLN A 188 18.17 -3.26 13.73
N GLY A 189 17.13 -2.69 14.34
CA GLY A 189 15.86 -2.50 13.64
C GLY A 189 14.74 -1.91 14.48
N ILE A 190 13.50 -2.21 14.10
CA ILE A 190 12.30 -1.81 14.84
C ILE A 190 11.44 -3.03 15.13
N GLY A 191 11.04 -3.18 16.40
CA GLY A 191 10.39 -4.39 16.88
C GLY A 191 9.03 -4.10 17.51
N MET A 192 8.06 -4.95 17.20
CA MET A 192 6.87 -5.09 18.04
C MET A 192 7.19 -6.09 19.15
N VAL A 193 6.91 -5.69 20.39
CA VAL A 193 7.07 -6.51 21.59
C VAL A 193 5.69 -6.73 22.19
N TYR A 194 5.29 -7.99 22.26
CA TYR A 194 4.07 -8.43 22.91
C TYR A 194 4.42 -9.14 24.21
N VAL A 195 4.02 -8.58 25.35
CA VAL A 195 4.30 -9.10 26.68
C VAL A 195 3.11 -9.86 27.26
N PHE A 196 3.39 -10.92 28.00
CA PHE A 196 2.39 -11.78 28.65
C PHE A 196 3.01 -12.53 29.84
N SER A 197 2.17 -13.13 30.68
CA SER A 197 2.63 -13.94 31.82
C SER A 197 2.41 -15.44 31.59
N ILE A 198 3.34 -16.26 32.07
CA ILE A 198 3.24 -17.73 32.05
C ILE A 198 3.02 -18.22 33.48
N PRO A 199 1.86 -18.82 33.81
CA PRO A 199 1.61 -19.34 35.15
C PRO A 199 2.61 -20.43 35.54
N ASP A 200 3.26 -20.26 36.69
CA ASP A 200 4.16 -21.25 37.27
C ASP A 200 4.14 -21.12 38.79
N SER A 201 3.65 -22.15 39.49
CA SER A 201 3.55 -22.17 40.94
C SER A 201 4.90 -22.11 41.66
N ARG A 202 6.00 -22.39 40.95
CA ARG A 202 7.36 -22.31 41.48
C ARG A 202 8.01 -20.93 41.30
N ALA A 203 7.45 -20.07 40.46
CA ALA A 203 7.98 -18.74 40.19
C ALA A 203 7.64 -17.73 41.29
N ARG A 204 8.49 -16.70 41.46
CA ARG A 204 8.17 -15.56 42.33
C ARG A 204 6.93 -14.84 41.77
N GLY A 205 5.88 -14.72 42.59
CA GLY A 205 4.61 -14.15 42.14
C GLY A 205 3.69 -15.12 41.39
N LYS A 206 4.03 -16.43 41.35
CA LYS A 206 3.24 -17.50 40.69
C LYS A 206 3.16 -17.42 39.16
N SER A 207 4.00 -16.60 38.53
CA SER A 207 4.13 -16.51 37.07
C SER A 207 5.53 -16.08 36.66
N HIS A 208 5.93 -16.43 35.44
CA HIS A 208 7.08 -15.85 34.75
C HIS A 208 6.61 -14.78 33.77
N ASP A 209 7.36 -13.69 33.71
CA ASP A 209 7.19 -12.68 32.68
C ASP A 209 7.78 -13.16 31.35
N ALA A 210 7.05 -12.90 30.26
CA ALA A 210 7.41 -13.36 28.93
C ALA A 210 7.13 -12.32 27.87
N ALA A 211 7.82 -12.45 26.74
CA ALA A 211 7.63 -11.59 25.59
C ALA A 211 7.77 -12.38 24.29
N ILE A 212 6.95 -12.05 23.29
CA ILE A 212 7.17 -12.38 21.88
C ILE A 212 7.57 -11.09 21.17
N THR A 213 8.70 -11.12 20.48
CA THR A 213 9.20 -9.96 19.73
C THR A 213 9.22 -10.29 18.26
N VAL A 214 8.74 -9.37 17.43
CA VAL A 214 8.89 -9.39 15.97
C VAL A 214 9.74 -8.20 15.59
N LEU A 215 10.99 -8.45 15.20
CA LEU A 215 11.99 -7.45 14.85
C LEU A 215 12.21 -7.41 13.34
N LEU A 216 11.96 -6.25 12.73
CA LEU A 216 12.18 -6.00 11.31
C LEU A 216 13.32 -5.00 11.11
N GLN A 217 13.92 -4.99 9.92
CA GLN A 217 14.86 -3.91 9.56
C GLN A 217 14.17 -2.54 9.63
N SER A 218 14.97 -1.50 9.92
CA SER A 218 14.46 -0.15 10.18
C SER A 218 13.64 0.43 9.02
N GLU A 219 14.01 0.14 7.76
CA GLU A 219 13.25 0.55 6.58
C GLU A 219 11.82 0.01 6.52
N TYR A 220 11.54 -1.11 7.19
CA TYR A 220 10.21 -1.72 7.24
C TYR A 220 9.32 -1.21 8.38
N ARG A 221 9.70 -0.11 9.06
CA ARG A 221 8.88 0.53 10.10
C ARG A 221 7.44 0.77 9.69
N LYS A 222 7.22 1.29 8.48
CA LYS A 222 5.85 1.54 7.97
C LYS A 222 5.07 0.23 7.83
N ALA A 223 5.71 -0.83 7.31
CA ALA A 223 5.08 -2.13 7.14
C ALA A 223 4.73 -2.79 8.49
N LEU A 224 5.58 -2.60 9.51
CA LEU A 224 5.30 -3.03 10.89
C LEU A 224 4.05 -2.34 11.44
N LEU A 225 4.00 -1.01 11.36
CA LEU A 225 2.89 -0.21 11.89
C LEU A 225 1.57 -0.50 11.19
N GLU A 226 1.56 -0.64 9.86
CA GLU A 226 0.37 -0.98 9.09
C GLU A 226 -0.19 -2.38 9.40
N ARG A 227 0.62 -3.27 9.98
CA ARG A 227 0.26 -4.66 10.31
C ARG A 227 0.30 -4.94 11.80
N LEU A 228 0.36 -3.90 12.62
CA LEU A 228 0.58 -4.05 14.05
C LEU A 228 -0.47 -4.98 14.67
N GLU A 229 -1.76 -4.75 14.36
CA GLU A 229 -2.86 -5.59 14.84
C GLU A 229 -2.75 -7.06 14.39
N LEU A 230 -2.23 -7.30 13.19
CA LEU A 230 -2.08 -8.65 12.64
C LEU A 230 -0.95 -9.40 13.36
N PHE A 231 0.19 -8.75 13.55
CA PHE A 231 1.31 -9.34 14.27
C PHE A 231 0.99 -9.51 15.75
N GLU A 232 0.28 -8.57 16.37
CA GLU A 232 -0.18 -8.69 17.75
C GLU A 232 -1.13 -9.89 17.94
N LYS A 233 -2.13 -10.04 17.06
CA LYS A 233 -3.03 -11.21 17.08
C LYS A 233 -2.26 -12.52 16.94
N GLY A 234 -1.29 -12.57 16.02
CA GLY A 234 -0.42 -13.74 15.86
C GLY A 234 0.42 -14.03 17.11
N ALA A 235 1.01 -13.01 17.72
CA ALA A 235 1.78 -13.14 18.96
C ALA A 235 0.90 -13.62 20.13
N ARG A 236 -0.32 -13.10 20.27
CA ARG A 236 -1.31 -13.58 21.27
C ARG A 236 -1.61 -15.07 21.09
N MET A 237 -1.89 -15.51 19.86
CA MET A 237 -2.15 -16.93 19.57
C MET A 237 -0.95 -17.83 19.90
N VAL A 238 0.28 -17.34 19.69
CA VAL A 238 1.51 -18.07 20.07
C VAL A 238 1.65 -18.11 21.59
N ALA A 239 1.42 -17.00 22.28
CA ALA A 239 1.45 -16.92 23.74
C ALA A 239 0.46 -17.90 24.40
N GLU A 240 -0.79 -17.96 23.92
CA GLU A 240 -1.80 -18.91 24.39
C GLU A 240 -1.34 -20.37 24.22
N LYS A 241 -0.67 -20.71 23.11
CA LYS A 241 -0.12 -22.05 22.88
C LYS A 241 1.04 -22.35 23.84
N ILE A 242 1.92 -21.40 24.06
CA ILE A 242 3.04 -21.53 25.02
C ILE A 242 2.52 -21.72 26.45
N GLN A 243 1.50 -20.95 26.86
CA GLN A 243 0.84 -21.11 28.17
C GLN A 243 0.20 -22.50 28.32
N LYS A 244 -0.31 -23.09 27.23
CA LYS A 244 -0.79 -24.48 27.16
C LYS A 244 0.33 -25.52 27.06
N ARG A 245 1.58 -25.13 27.32
CA ARG A 245 2.79 -25.98 27.33
C ARG A 245 3.14 -26.61 25.98
N VAL A 246 2.74 -25.99 24.87
CA VAL A 246 3.23 -26.37 23.53
C VAL A 246 4.71 -26.00 23.43
N GLN A 247 5.52 -26.83 22.76
CA GLN A 247 6.95 -26.57 22.56
C GLN A 247 7.17 -25.24 21.80
N PRO A 248 7.91 -24.27 22.39
CA PRO A 248 8.07 -22.93 21.82
C PRO A 248 8.66 -22.89 20.41
N ASP A 249 9.65 -23.74 20.09
CA ASP A 249 10.28 -23.73 18.76
C ASP A 249 9.29 -23.92 17.62
N SER A 250 8.42 -24.93 17.74
CA SER A 250 7.44 -25.23 16.68
C SER A 250 6.43 -24.11 16.43
N VAL A 251 6.08 -23.33 17.46
CA VAL A 251 5.10 -22.24 17.34
C VAL A 251 5.75 -20.94 16.90
N ILE A 252 7.00 -20.70 17.29
CA ILE A 252 7.79 -19.55 16.85
C ILE A 252 8.17 -19.69 15.38
N GLU A 253 8.56 -20.88 14.93
CA GLU A 253 8.81 -21.17 13.51
C GLU A 253 7.57 -20.89 12.64
N LYS A 254 6.42 -21.44 13.03
CA LYS A 254 5.15 -21.17 12.33
C LYS A 254 4.76 -19.69 12.35
N PHE A 255 5.09 -18.98 13.43
CA PHE A 255 4.83 -17.56 13.53
C PHE A 255 5.79 -16.75 12.65
N TYR A 256 7.05 -17.15 12.54
CA TYR A 256 8.01 -16.61 11.58
C TYR A 256 7.51 -16.77 10.15
N GLU A 257 7.08 -17.96 9.77
CA GLU A 257 6.46 -18.19 8.46
C GLU A 257 5.22 -17.31 8.25
N TYR A 258 4.36 -17.19 9.27
CA TYR A 258 3.16 -16.35 9.20
C TYR A 258 3.47 -14.86 8.98
N VAL A 259 4.41 -14.30 9.76
CA VAL A 259 4.85 -12.91 9.62
C VAL A 259 5.53 -12.71 8.27
N SER A 260 6.39 -13.63 7.84
CA SER A 260 7.04 -13.62 6.53
C SER A 260 6.01 -13.59 5.41
N ASN A 261 5.03 -14.48 5.44
CA ASN A 261 3.94 -14.54 4.48
C ASN A 261 3.10 -13.24 4.48
N SER A 262 2.78 -12.68 5.65
CA SER A 262 2.03 -11.41 5.75
C SER A 262 2.81 -10.20 5.22
N LEU A 263 4.13 -10.18 5.41
CA LEU A 263 5.00 -9.18 4.82
C LEU A 263 5.06 -9.36 3.30
N ASN A 264 5.16 -10.60 2.81
CA ASN A 264 5.12 -10.93 1.39
C ASN A 264 3.80 -10.53 0.71
N GLN A 265 2.67 -10.62 1.42
CA GLN A 265 1.34 -10.25 0.90
C GLN A 265 1.15 -8.76 0.53
N LYS A 266 2.05 -7.83 0.90
CA LYS A 266 2.08 -6.46 0.28
C LYS A 266 3.43 -6.03 -0.30
N VAL A 267 4.52 -6.78 -0.15
CA VAL A 267 5.85 -6.36 -0.68
C VAL A 267 5.93 -6.48 -2.20
N GLU A 268 4.98 -7.15 -2.85
CA GLU A 268 4.83 -7.13 -4.32
C GLU A 268 4.55 -5.73 -4.91
N ALA A 269 4.27 -4.70 -4.08
CA ALA A 269 4.04 -3.33 -4.53
C ALA A 269 5.29 -2.44 -4.63
N PHE A 270 6.48 -2.86 -4.14
CA PHE A 270 7.58 -1.90 -3.90
C PHE A 270 8.95 -2.23 -4.53
N THR A 271 9.15 -3.39 -5.17
CA THR A 271 10.49 -3.75 -5.68
C THR A 271 10.44 -4.40 -7.06
N SER A 272 10.57 -3.61 -8.13
CA SER A 272 10.91 -4.10 -9.48
C SER A 272 11.91 -3.17 -10.18
N PRO A 273 13.20 -3.54 -10.25
CA PRO A 273 14.28 -2.80 -10.92
C PRO A 273 14.34 -2.90 -12.47
N GLN A 274 13.26 -3.28 -13.17
CA GLN A 274 13.34 -3.65 -14.60
C GLN A 274 12.81 -2.62 -15.62
N ALA A 275 12.61 -1.35 -15.24
CA ALA A 275 12.24 -0.28 -16.19
C ALA A 275 13.44 0.48 -16.78
N GLN A 276 14.64 -0.11 -16.79
CA GLN A 276 15.75 0.35 -17.64
C GLN A 276 15.98 -0.70 -18.73
N LYS A 277 15.89 -0.27 -20.00
CA LYS A 277 15.82 -1.05 -21.26
C LYS A 277 14.36 -1.36 -21.62
N VAL A 278 13.67 -0.61 -22.47
CA VAL A 278 14.04 -0.22 -23.84
C VAL A 278 13.43 1.16 -24.14
N ILE A 279 14.25 2.20 -24.24
CA ILE A 279 13.82 3.54 -24.70
C ILE A 279 14.33 3.68 -26.14
N PRO A 280 13.46 3.88 -27.15
CA PRO A 280 13.90 4.24 -28.50
C PRO A 280 14.67 5.56 -28.41
N THR A 281 15.79 5.65 -29.11
CA THR A 281 16.62 6.85 -29.06
C THR A 281 15.83 8.10 -29.47
N ASP A 282 16.18 9.27 -28.96
CA ASP A 282 15.55 10.56 -29.31
C ASP A 282 15.44 10.79 -30.83
N PHE A 283 16.33 10.17 -31.60
CA PHE A 283 16.32 10.16 -33.05
C PHE A 283 15.12 9.38 -33.66
N GLU A 284 14.79 8.23 -33.09
CA GLU A 284 13.65 7.40 -33.52
C GLU A 284 12.31 8.06 -33.16
N LEU A 285 12.26 8.71 -31.99
CA LEU A 285 11.14 9.55 -31.55
C LEU A 285 10.92 10.76 -32.47
N LYS A 286 11.97 11.50 -32.83
CA LYS A 286 11.86 12.65 -33.75
C LYS A 286 11.44 12.23 -35.16
N LYS A 287 11.93 11.10 -35.67
CA LYS A 287 11.56 10.59 -37.01
C LYS A 287 10.09 10.17 -37.07
N ALA A 288 9.56 9.58 -36.00
CA ALA A 288 8.14 9.25 -35.89
C ALA A 288 7.25 10.50 -35.82
N MET A 289 7.67 11.52 -35.06
CA MET A 289 6.91 12.78 -34.92
C MET A 289 6.84 13.58 -36.23
N VAL A 290 7.94 13.69 -36.99
CA VAL A 290 7.95 14.42 -38.27
C VAL A 290 7.08 13.72 -39.32
N LYS A 291 7.02 12.38 -39.31
CA LYS A 291 6.17 11.61 -40.21
C LYS A 291 4.68 11.89 -39.94
N GLU A 292 4.30 12.01 -38.67
CA GLU A 292 2.91 12.22 -38.28
C GLU A 292 2.44 13.67 -38.50
N VAL A 293 3.29 14.67 -38.28
CA VAL A 293 2.96 16.07 -38.58
C VAL A 293 2.70 16.28 -40.08
N LYS A 294 3.50 15.64 -40.94
CA LYS A 294 3.30 15.70 -42.39
C LYS A 294 2.00 15.03 -42.83
N ARG A 295 1.61 13.93 -42.16
CA ARG A 295 0.35 13.24 -42.44
C ARG A 295 -0.86 14.11 -42.10
N ILE A 296 -0.85 14.79 -40.96
CA ILE A 296 -1.92 15.69 -40.51
C ILE A 296 -2.10 16.89 -41.47
N GLN A 297 -0.99 17.44 -41.98
CA GLN A 297 -1.03 18.54 -42.95
C GLN A 297 -1.63 18.14 -44.31
N VAL A 298 -1.47 16.88 -44.71
CA VAL A 298 -2.03 16.34 -45.96
C VAL A 298 -3.51 15.97 -45.79
N GLU A 299 -3.90 15.44 -44.63
CA GLU A 299 -5.27 15.00 -44.36
C GLU A 299 -6.23 16.19 -44.07
N HIS A 300 -5.72 17.34 -43.62
CA HIS A 300 -6.53 18.52 -43.27
C HIS A 300 -5.98 19.85 -43.82
N PRO A 301 -5.98 20.08 -45.14
CA PRO A 301 -5.37 21.26 -45.74
C PRO A 301 -6.10 22.60 -45.44
N LYS A 302 -7.30 22.58 -44.86
CA LYS A 302 -8.14 23.78 -44.62
C LYS A 302 -8.29 24.19 -43.15
N SER A 303 -7.63 23.52 -42.19
CA SER A 303 -7.76 23.86 -40.75
C SER A 303 -6.79 24.94 -40.25
N LEU A 304 -6.08 25.63 -41.15
CA LEU A 304 -5.08 26.65 -40.80
C LEU A 304 -5.26 27.99 -41.54
N ASP A 305 -6.48 28.35 -41.96
CA ASP A 305 -6.80 29.75 -42.26
C ASP A 305 -7.39 30.42 -41.02
N LEU A 306 -6.52 30.72 -40.05
CA LEU A 306 -6.82 31.68 -38.99
C LEU A 306 -6.39 33.07 -39.47
N ASP A 307 -7.36 33.83 -39.96
CA ASP A 307 -7.24 35.25 -40.31
C ASP A 307 -6.93 36.07 -39.04
N PHE A 308 -5.71 36.60 -38.95
CA PHE A 308 -5.22 37.42 -37.84
C PHE A 308 -5.71 38.89 -37.88
N SER A 309 -6.67 39.23 -38.73
CA SER A 309 -7.07 40.62 -38.94
C SER A 309 -8.39 41.02 -38.23
N ARG A 310 -8.42 41.09 -36.89
CA ARG A 310 -9.47 41.89 -36.20
C ARG A 310 -9.05 42.45 -34.83
N ARG A 311 -8.39 43.61 -34.93
CA ARG A 311 -8.51 44.86 -34.14
C ARG A 311 -8.83 44.76 -32.64
N ARG A 312 -7.82 45.18 -31.84
CA ARG A 312 -8.02 45.89 -30.57
C ARG A 312 -8.81 47.19 -30.80
N LYS A 313 -9.91 47.35 -30.07
CA LYS A 313 -10.51 48.64 -29.67
C LYS A 313 -11.18 48.47 -28.30
N ARG A 314 -10.43 48.70 -27.24
CA ARG A 314 -10.57 49.80 -26.27
C ARG A 314 -9.46 49.66 -25.24
#